data_AF-A0A7C6L676-F1
#
_entry.id   AF-A0A7C6L676-F1
#
_cell.length_a   1.000
_cell.length_b   1.000
_cell.length_c   1.000
_cell.angle_alpha   90.00
_cell.angle_beta   90.00
_cell.angle_gamma   90.00
#
_symmetry.space_group_name_H-M   'P 1'
#
loop_
_entity.id
_entity.type
_entity.pdbx_description
1 polymer ?
#
loop_
_entity_poly.entity_id
_entity_poly.type
_entity_poly.pdbx_seq_one_letter_code
_entity_poly.pdbx_strand_id
1 'polypeptide(L)'
;MTIKYLYQTVSTLLWVLIFSSCLNSSQRDIELSHDAQIYSFGMASSKDTTRVLSGTKFTIDQINNKIFNQDSLPYLFHVDSIRLNITGRSSYAVPKVVINLQDKDSSYLWNGKDSVAFKRLKSIEATAEDGRAVKLYEFKANIHQQDPYILNWAQVTQNYLITPVDKQKTILHDGKFITYYKSGTIIKASTSLSSDGKEWTPETVSGLPATVKTSTIFPITNGSSSIVYAQDADNTVYQSTNGLVWSKITSDYPVTAIYGRLPSASGEFAILTAVNDAGTLKFALTRDFTTFAVKGVIPLDDTLPVTDFSAVSLENPTVYSAKYIILSGGKDRNNMVNNKLWIIQEMNGEITHLPEDSSIALQLSRLFLYDNKVYLMTYETGKNKLYYSENYGLNWISGGTNQTLPDNFTGRISASVITDANNYIWIFGGESGTQAPIVDVWRGRLNKLSK
;
A
#
# COMPACT_ATOMS: atom_id res chain seq x y z
N MET A 1 11.98 -88.67 -65.86
CA MET A 1 12.90 -88.63 -64.70
C MET A 1 13.00 -87.18 -64.24
N THR A 2 11.95 -86.64 -63.61
CA THR A 2 11.75 -85.17 -63.61
C THR A 2 10.92 -84.66 -62.41
N ILE A 3 11.05 -85.26 -61.22
CA ILE A 3 10.37 -84.75 -60.00
C ILE A 3 11.30 -84.67 -58.77
N LYS A 4 12.53 -85.23 -58.82
CA LYS A 4 13.43 -85.23 -57.64
C LYS A 4 14.17 -83.89 -57.40
N TYR A 5 14.37 -83.07 -58.44
CA TYR A 5 15.11 -81.80 -58.33
C TYR A 5 14.22 -80.56 -58.13
N LEU A 6 12.89 -80.70 -58.29
CA LEU A 6 11.96 -79.57 -58.10
C LEU A 6 11.78 -79.23 -56.61
N TYR A 7 11.75 -80.23 -55.74
CA TYR A 7 11.62 -80.01 -54.29
C TYR A 7 12.87 -79.40 -53.65
N GLN A 8 14.07 -79.73 -54.14
CA GLN A 8 15.33 -79.15 -53.67
C GLN A 8 15.52 -77.69 -54.13
N THR A 9 15.03 -77.34 -55.33
CA THR A 9 15.08 -75.96 -55.84
C THR A 9 14.01 -75.08 -55.21
N VAL A 10 12.81 -75.59 -54.94
CA VAL A 10 11.77 -74.85 -54.21
C VAL A 10 12.14 -74.64 -52.74
N SER A 11 12.78 -75.62 -52.09
CA SER A 11 13.24 -75.49 -50.69
C SER A 11 14.38 -74.48 -50.53
N THR A 12 15.31 -74.40 -51.49
CA THR A 12 16.40 -73.41 -51.46
C THR A 12 15.92 -72.00 -51.81
N LEU A 13 14.95 -71.85 -52.73
CA LEU A 13 14.35 -70.55 -53.04
C LEU A 13 13.52 -69.98 -51.88
N LEU A 14 12.86 -70.85 -51.10
CA LEU A 14 12.08 -70.45 -49.93
C LEU A 14 12.99 -69.93 -48.79
N TRP A 15 14.19 -70.48 -48.62
CA TRP A 15 15.16 -70.00 -47.62
C TRP A 15 15.77 -68.63 -47.98
N VAL A 16 15.99 -68.34 -49.28
CA VAL A 16 16.48 -67.02 -49.74
C VAL A 16 15.43 -65.91 -49.55
N LEU A 17 14.14 -66.25 -49.66
CA LEU A 17 13.04 -65.30 -49.46
C LEU A 17 12.80 -64.96 -47.97
N ILE A 18 13.09 -65.88 -47.04
CA ILE A 18 12.89 -65.65 -45.60
C ILE A 18 13.98 -64.72 -45.02
N PHE A 19 15.22 -64.76 -45.53
CA PHE A 19 16.29 -63.84 -45.10
C PHE A 19 16.22 -62.44 -45.74
N SER A 20 15.44 -62.24 -46.80
CA SER A 20 15.29 -60.91 -47.43
C SER A 20 14.33 -59.99 -46.68
N SER A 21 13.55 -60.50 -45.71
CA SER A 21 12.61 -59.69 -44.92
C SER A 21 13.24 -58.96 -43.73
N CYS A 22 14.50 -59.27 -43.38
CA CYS A 22 15.26 -58.61 -42.32
C CYS A 22 16.30 -57.60 -42.83
N LEU A 23 16.20 -57.18 -44.10
CA LEU A 23 17.01 -56.07 -44.64
C LEU A 23 16.20 -54.80 -44.87
N ASN A 24 15.02 -54.68 -44.25
CA ASN A 24 14.39 -53.37 -44.11
C ASN A 24 15.00 -52.72 -42.86
N SER A 25 16.14 -52.05 -43.04
CA SER A 25 16.61 -51.12 -42.02
C SER A 25 15.52 -50.07 -41.86
N SER A 26 14.72 -50.21 -40.82
CA SER A 26 13.91 -49.11 -40.31
C SER A 26 14.85 -48.09 -39.70
N GLN A 27 15.60 -47.39 -40.56
CA GLN A 27 16.05 -46.04 -40.22
C GLN A 27 14.76 -45.27 -39.99
N ARG A 28 14.39 -45.15 -38.71
CA ARG A 28 13.48 -44.10 -38.31
C ARG A 28 14.22 -42.82 -38.68
N ASP A 29 13.74 -42.13 -39.70
CA ASP A 29 14.16 -40.75 -39.96
C ASP A 29 13.85 -39.97 -38.68
N ILE A 30 14.88 -39.72 -37.88
CA ILE A 30 14.75 -38.89 -36.70
C ILE A 30 14.65 -37.46 -37.23
N GLU A 31 13.43 -36.95 -37.31
CA GLU A 31 13.19 -35.54 -37.64
C GLU A 31 13.64 -34.69 -36.44
N LEU A 32 14.79 -34.04 -36.59
CA LEU A 32 15.33 -33.15 -35.57
C LEU A 32 14.54 -31.84 -35.56
N SER A 33 14.24 -31.34 -34.35
CA SER A 33 13.57 -30.05 -34.17
C SER A 33 14.43 -28.89 -34.68
N HIS A 34 13.82 -28.00 -35.46
CA HIS A 34 14.42 -26.73 -35.92
C HIS A 34 14.15 -25.57 -34.95
N ASP A 35 13.49 -25.84 -33.82
CA ASP A 35 13.06 -24.84 -32.85
C ASP A 35 14.12 -24.61 -31.77
N ALA A 36 14.73 -23.42 -31.78
CA ALA A 36 15.74 -22.98 -30.81
C ALA A 36 15.17 -22.19 -29.63
N GLN A 37 13.84 -22.12 -29.47
CA GLN A 37 13.22 -21.28 -28.45
C GLN A 37 13.32 -21.88 -27.05
N ILE A 38 13.53 -21.01 -26.06
CA ILE A 38 13.35 -21.34 -24.64
C ILE A 38 11.89 -21.11 -24.28
N TYR A 39 11.20 -22.13 -23.78
CA TYR A 39 9.77 -22.08 -23.43
C TYR A 39 9.53 -21.92 -21.94
N SER A 40 10.45 -22.39 -21.10
CA SER A 40 10.42 -22.11 -19.67
C SER A 40 11.80 -21.79 -19.14
N PHE A 41 11.81 -20.92 -18.13
CA PHE A 41 13.01 -20.47 -17.45
C PHE A 41 12.71 -20.34 -15.95
N GLY A 42 13.58 -20.90 -15.13
CA GLY A 42 13.56 -20.76 -13.69
C GLY A 42 14.95 -20.80 -13.10
N MET A 43 15.08 -20.32 -11.86
CA MET A 43 16.34 -20.33 -11.13
C MET A 43 16.10 -20.80 -9.71
N ALA A 44 17.10 -21.49 -9.16
CA ALA A 44 17.13 -21.85 -7.76
C ALA A 44 18.55 -21.73 -7.22
N SER A 45 18.71 -21.47 -5.94
CA SER A 45 20.00 -21.56 -5.26
C SER A 45 19.80 -22.22 -3.91
N SER A 46 20.71 -23.11 -3.51
CA SER A 46 20.73 -23.64 -2.14
C SER A 46 21.12 -22.58 -1.11
N LYS A 47 21.69 -21.45 -1.56
CA LYS A 47 22.05 -20.29 -0.73
C LYS A 47 20.92 -19.28 -0.60
N ASP A 48 19.86 -19.40 -1.40
CA ASP A 48 18.63 -18.63 -1.24
C ASP A 48 17.73 -19.30 -0.18
N THR A 49 18.06 -19.08 1.09
CA THR A 49 17.33 -19.66 2.23
C THR A 49 15.88 -19.16 2.33
N THR A 50 15.62 -17.97 1.79
CA THR A 50 14.30 -17.33 1.70
C THR A 50 13.46 -17.81 0.53
N ARG A 51 14.00 -18.66 -0.36
CA ARG A 51 13.31 -19.27 -1.52
C ARG A 51 12.71 -18.24 -2.49
N VAL A 52 13.31 -17.05 -2.56
CA VAL A 52 12.88 -15.95 -3.43
C VAL A 52 12.95 -16.35 -4.91
N LEU A 53 14.06 -16.94 -5.35
CA LEU A 53 14.30 -17.30 -6.74
C LEU A 53 13.30 -18.35 -7.24
N SER A 54 12.98 -19.34 -6.41
CA SER A 54 12.00 -20.37 -6.77
C SER A 54 10.57 -19.82 -6.90
N GLY A 55 10.25 -18.74 -6.17
CA GLY A 55 8.96 -18.05 -6.31
C GLY A 55 8.95 -16.98 -7.41
N THR A 56 10.11 -16.63 -7.98
CA THR A 56 10.22 -15.55 -8.97
C THR A 56 9.72 -16.01 -10.32
N LYS A 57 8.83 -15.22 -10.92
CA LYS A 57 8.33 -15.46 -12.28
C LYS A 57 9.20 -14.73 -13.29
N PHE A 58 9.76 -15.49 -14.23
CA PHE A 58 10.53 -14.94 -15.35
C PHE A 58 9.66 -14.84 -16.59
N THR A 59 9.77 -13.71 -17.28
CA THR A 59 9.23 -13.49 -18.62
C THR A 59 10.29 -13.84 -19.64
N ILE A 60 9.89 -14.61 -20.65
CA ILE A 60 10.69 -14.88 -21.84
C ILE A 60 10.06 -14.09 -22.99
N ASP A 61 10.73 -13.02 -23.39
CA ASP A 61 10.35 -12.22 -24.56
C ASP A 61 10.93 -12.87 -25.82
N GLN A 62 10.09 -13.61 -26.55
CA GLN A 62 10.48 -14.32 -27.76
C GLN A 62 10.79 -13.41 -28.95
N ILE A 63 10.29 -12.17 -28.93
CA ILE A 63 10.43 -11.21 -30.02
C ILE A 63 11.76 -10.48 -29.88
N ASN A 64 12.05 -9.97 -28.68
CA ASN A 64 13.27 -9.24 -28.40
C ASN A 64 14.41 -10.13 -27.87
N ASN A 65 14.16 -11.43 -27.72
CA ASN A 65 15.06 -12.42 -27.13
C ASN A 65 15.62 -11.96 -25.77
N LYS A 66 14.73 -11.76 -24.79
CA LYS A 66 15.12 -11.38 -23.42
C LYS A 66 14.51 -12.31 -22.39
N ILE A 67 15.23 -12.53 -21.31
CA ILE A 67 14.75 -13.24 -20.12
C ILE A 67 14.96 -12.35 -18.91
N PHE A 68 13.86 -12.00 -18.24
CA PHE A 68 13.89 -11.11 -17.08
C PHE A 68 12.70 -11.35 -16.15
N ASN A 69 12.86 -11.05 -14.86
CA ASN A 69 11.74 -11.03 -13.91
C ASN A 69 11.02 -9.68 -13.98
N GLN A 70 9.68 -9.71 -14.06
CA GLN A 70 8.88 -8.48 -14.02
C GLN A 70 8.92 -7.84 -12.63
N ASP A 71 8.67 -8.67 -11.61
CA ASP A 71 8.78 -8.26 -10.21
C ASP A 71 10.23 -8.35 -9.77
N SER A 72 10.80 -7.23 -9.35
CA SER A 72 12.20 -7.17 -8.90
C SER A 72 12.44 -8.06 -7.69
N LEU A 73 13.62 -8.68 -7.64
CA LEU A 73 14.09 -9.39 -6.46
C LEU A 73 14.30 -8.40 -5.30
N PRO A 74 14.22 -8.86 -4.03
CA PRO A 74 14.36 -8.01 -2.87
C PRO A 74 15.65 -7.18 -2.86
N TYR A 75 15.60 -6.01 -2.20
CA TYR A 75 16.78 -5.19 -1.99
C TYR A 75 17.89 -6.00 -1.29
N LEU A 76 19.14 -5.82 -1.74
CA LEU A 76 20.31 -6.60 -1.31
C LEU A 76 20.25 -8.11 -1.60
N PHE A 77 19.28 -8.59 -2.39
CA PHE A 77 19.25 -9.99 -2.80
C PHE A 77 20.58 -10.36 -3.49
N HIS A 78 21.25 -11.39 -2.96
CA HIS A 78 22.52 -11.84 -3.46
C HIS A 78 22.67 -13.35 -3.29
N VAL A 79 23.10 -14.01 -4.36
CA VAL A 79 23.62 -15.38 -4.35
C VAL A 79 24.79 -15.43 -5.32
N ASP A 80 25.82 -16.21 -4.99
CA ASP A 80 27.00 -16.34 -5.87
C ASP A 80 26.69 -17.22 -7.08
N SER A 81 25.97 -18.33 -6.83
CA SER A 81 25.68 -19.35 -7.82
C SER A 81 24.21 -19.78 -7.79
N ILE A 82 23.72 -20.12 -8.98
CA ILE A 82 22.34 -20.55 -9.24
C ILE A 82 22.32 -21.82 -10.09
N ARG A 83 21.28 -22.62 -9.93
CA ARG A 83 20.90 -23.68 -10.86
C ARG A 83 19.83 -23.12 -11.77
N LEU A 84 20.03 -23.26 -13.08
CA LEU A 84 19.02 -22.90 -14.07
C LEU A 84 18.10 -24.08 -14.33
N ASN A 85 16.85 -23.79 -14.61
CA ASN A 85 15.89 -24.72 -15.18
C ASN A 85 15.43 -24.12 -16.51
N ILE A 86 15.83 -24.73 -17.62
CA ILE A 86 15.57 -24.24 -18.98
C ILE A 86 14.92 -25.39 -19.73
N THR A 87 13.79 -25.15 -20.37
CA THR A 87 13.15 -26.14 -21.25
C THR A 87 12.87 -25.56 -22.62
N GLY A 88 13.08 -26.37 -23.66
CA GLY A 88 12.59 -26.09 -25.01
C GLY A 88 11.18 -26.59 -25.23
N ARG A 89 10.82 -26.75 -26.50
CA ARG A 89 9.51 -27.28 -26.93
C ARG A 89 9.19 -28.67 -26.36
N SER A 90 10.21 -29.48 -26.14
CA SER A 90 10.16 -30.75 -25.41
C SER A 90 11.39 -30.85 -24.50
N SER A 91 11.42 -31.82 -23.58
CA SER A 91 12.59 -32.10 -22.74
C SER A 91 13.86 -32.46 -23.52
N TYR A 92 13.73 -32.71 -24.83
CA TYR A 92 14.81 -33.06 -25.75
C TYR A 92 15.13 -31.94 -26.77
N ALA A 93 14.32 -30.87 -26.82
CA ALA A 93 14.31 -29.93 -27.95
C ALA A 93 15.36 -28.79 -27.89
N VAL A 94 16.10 -28.62 -26.78
CA VAL A 94 17.28 -27.74 -26.76
C VAL A 94 18.53 -28.61 -26.59
N PRO A 95 19.13 -29.12 -27.68
CA PRO A 95 20.30 -30.00 -27.58
C PRO A 95 21.51 -29.31 -26.94
N LYS A 96 21.60 -27.98 -27.06
CA LYS A 96 22.81 -27.22 -26.74
C LYS A 96 22.43 -25.86 -26.17
N VAL A 97 22.87 -25.62 -24.94
CA VAL A 97 22.76 -24.33 -24.26
C VAL A 97 24.16 -23.82 -23.96
N VAL A 98 24.49 -22.60 -24.41
CA VAL A 98 25.73 -21.91 -24.05
C VAL A 98 25.40 -20.78 -23.10
N ILE A 99 26.11 -20.75 -21.97
CA ILE A 99 25.98 -19.69 -20.97
C ILE A 99 27.08 -18.68 -21.22
N ASN A 100 26.68 -17.42 -21.41
CA ASN A 100 27.59 -16.30 -21.60
C ASN A 100 27.62 -15.46 -20.33
N LEU A 101 28.83 -15.21 -19.82
CA LEU A 101 29.06 -14.36 -18.67
C LEU A 101 29.52 -12.96 -19.11
N GLN A 102 29.48 -11.99 -18.19
CA GLN A 102 29.81 -10.59 -18.45
C GLN A 102 31.30 -10.35 -18.75
N ASP A 103 32.20 -11.20 -18.25
CA ASP A 103 33.63 -11.08 -18.53
C ASP A 103 33.95 -11.57 -19.95
N LYS A 104 34.83 -10.86 -20.65
CA LYS A 104 35.30 -11.26 -21.99
C LYS A 104 35.82 -12.70 -21.96
N ASP A 105 35.45 -13.49 -22.97
CA ASP A 105 35.82 -14.89 -23.17
C ASP A 105 35.30 -15.90 -22.11
N SER A 106 34.37 -15.50 -21.24
CA SER A 106 33.72 -16.41 -20.28
C SER A 106 32.39 -16.95 -20.82
N SER A 107 32.46 -17.88 -21.76
CA SER A 107 31.29 -18.66 -22.24
C SER A 107 31.56 -20.15 -22.14
N TYR A 108 30.56 -20.96 -21.78
CA TYR A 108 30.72 -22.41 -21.71
C TYR A 108 29.45 -23.16 -22.11
N LEU A 109 29.64 -24.36 -22.66
CA LEU A 109 28.57 -25.30 -22.91
C LEU A 109 27.99 -25.78 -21.58
N TRP A 110 26.71 -25.52 -21.34
CA TRP A 110 26.04 -25.89 -20.10
C TRP A 110 25.43 -27.28 -20.19
N ASN A 111 25.76 -28.13 -19.22
CA ASN A 111 25.36 -29.55 -19.18
C ASN A 111 24.02 -29.80 -18.47
N GLY A 112 23.27 -28.75 -18.11
CA GLY A 112 22.01 -28.84 -17.39
C GLY A 112 22.12 -29.05 -15.87
N LYS A 113 23.33 -29.30 -15.34
CA LYS A 113 23.57 -29.67 -13.93
C LYS A 113 24.47 -28.68 -13.20
N ASP A 114 25.42 -28.08 -13.91
CA ASP A 114 26.38 -27.16 -13.33
C ASP A 114 25.70 -25.86 -12.89
N SER A 115 26.20 -25.29 -11.80
CA SER A 115 25.75 -23.98 -11.35
C SER A 115 26.30 -22.88 -12.24
N VAL A 116 25.53 -21.81 -12.39
CA VAL A 116 25.87 -20.60 -13.13
C VAL A 116 26.14 -19.46 -12.14
N ALA A 117 27.12 -18.61 -12.44
CA ALA A 117 27.42 -17.43 -11.64
C ALA A 117 26.32 -16.37 -11.84
N PHE A 118 25.50 -16.12 -10.81
CA PHE A 118 24.29 -15.30 -10.93
C PHE A 118 24.58 -13.86 -11.38
N LYS A 119 25.47 -13.16 -10.67
CA LYS A 119 25.82 -11.76 -10.98
C LYS A 119 26.49 -11.58 -12.34
N ARG A 120 27.13 -12.62 -12.84
CA ARG A 120 27.89 -12.59 -14.09
C ARG A 120 27.07 -13.09 -15.27
N LEU A 121 25.91 -13.70 -15.08
CA LEU A 121 25.08 -14.19 -16.18
C LEU A 121 24.65 -13.03 -17.07
N LYS A 122 25.06 -13.07 -18.34
CA LYS A 122 24.79 -12.02 -19.33
C LYS A 122 23.72 -12.44 -20.32
N SER A 123 23.86 -13.65 -20.87
CA SER A 123 22.93 -14.16 -21.86
C SER A 123 23.00 -15.68 -21.94
N ILE A 124 21.95 -16.25 -22.54
CA ILE A 124 21.78 -17.69 -22.73
C ILE A 124 21.55 -17.90 -24.22
N GLU A 125 22.42 -18.68 -24.84
CA GLU A 125 22.26 -19.10 -26.22
C GLU A 125 21.67 -20.49 -26.26
N ALA A 126 20.58 -20.66 -27.02
CA ALA A 126 19.94 -21.93 -27.29
C ALA A 126 20.11 -22.27 -28.78
N THR A 127 20.62 -23.45 -29.08
CA THR A 127 20.68 -23.99 -30.45
C THR A 127 19.63 -25.08 -30.60
N ALA A 128 18.93 -25.11 -31.74
CA ALA A 128 17.98 -26.16 -32.10
C ALA A 128 18.64 -27.53 -32.31
N GLU A 129 17.85 -28.60 -32.24
CA GLU A 129 18.28 -30.01 -32.38
C GLU A 129 19.01 -30.30 -33.69
N ASP A 130 18.60 -29.65 -34.77
CA ASP A 130 19.24 -29.71 -36.09
C ASP A 130 20.60 -29.00 -36.16
N GLY A 131 20.98 -28.26 -35.13
CA GLY A 131 22.21 -27.47 -35.06
C GLY A 131 22.22 -26.20 -35.91
N ARG A 132 21.11 -25.84 -36.57
CA ARG A 132 21.05 -24.73 -37.55
C ARG A 132 20.53 -23.44 -36.94
N ALA A 133 19.40 -23.52 -36.24
CA ALA A 133 18.81 -22.34 -35.63
C ALA A 133 19.47 -22.03 -34.28
N VAL A 134 19.86 -20.78 -34.07
CA VAL A 134 20.45 -20.28 -32.82
C VAL A 134 19.67 -19.06 -32.35
N LYS A 135 19.30 -19.04 -31.07
CA LYS A 135 18.70 -17.87 -30.41
C LYS A 135 19.52 -17.46 -29.20
N LEU A 136 19.87 -16.18 -29.14
CA LEU A 136 20.56 -15.57 -28.00
C LEU A 136 19.57 -14.75 -27.17
N TYR A 137 19.35 -15.16 -25.93
CA TYR A 137 18.51 -14.46 -24.97
C TYR A 137 19.35 -13.62 -24.02
N GLU A 138 19.21 -12.29 -24.04
CA GLU A 138 19.81 -11.43 -23.02
C GLU A 138 19.13 -11.67 -21.67
N PHE A 139 19.92 -11.84 -20.61
CA PHE A 139 19.42 -12.08 -19.27
C PHE A 139 19.51 -10.80 -18.43
N LYS A 140 18.43 -10.47 -17.73
CA LYS A 140 18.40 -9.38 -16.75
C LYS A 140 17.63 -9.80 -15.49
N ALA A 141 18.35 -9.96 -14.39
CA ALA A 141 17.73 -10.04 -13.08
C ALA A 141 17.48 -8.61 -12.55
N ASN A 142 16.21 -8.19 -12.49
CA ASN A 142 15.84 -6.94 -11.84
C ASN A 142 15.89 -7.14 -10.31
N ILE A 143 16.63 -6.28 -9.61
CA ILE A 143 16.78 -6.29 -8.13
C ILE A 143 16.49 -4.86 -7.65
N HIS A 144 15.73 -4.71 -6.57
CA HIS A 144 15.50 -3.39 -5.98
C HIS A 144 16.83 -2.72 -5.60
N GLN A 145 16.99 -1.44 -5.93
CA GLN A 145 18.23 -0.68 -5.71
C GLN A 145 18.22 0.12 -4.41
N GLN A 146 17.07 0.22 -3.75
CA GLN A 146 16.88 0.94 -2.51
C GLN A 146 16.06 0.08 -1.55
N ASP A 147 16.23 0.28 -0.25
CA ASP A 147 15.40 -0.38 0.75
C ASP A 147 13.94 0.06 0.55
N PRO A 148 13.02 -0.87 0.26
CA PRO A 148 11.60 -0.57 0.00
C PRO A 148 10.89 0.09 1.17
N TYR A 149 11.40 -0.07 2.39
CA TYR A 149 10.76 0.39 3.62
C TYR A 149 11.30 1.73 4.13
N ILE A 150 12.23 2.36 3.40
CA ILE A 150 12.66 3.73 3.70
C ILE A 150 11.56 4.71 3.30
N LEU A 151 11.19 5.58 4.25
CA LEU A 151 10.26 6.69 4.07
C LEU A 151 11.06 7.96 3.80
N ASN A 152 11.07 8.39 2.54
CA ASN A 152 11.76 9.61 2.14
C ASN A 152 10.88 10.82 2.38
N TRP A 153 11.42 11.85 3.01
CA TRP A 153 10.73 13.09 3.35
C TRP A 153 11.35 14.28 2.62
N ALA A 154 10.51 15.24 2.25
CA ALA A 154 10.91 16.54 1.75
C ALA A 154 10.03 17.64 2.35
N GLN A 155 10.65 18.75 2.71
CA GLN A 155 9.91 19.98 3.03
C GLN A 155 9.44 20.59 1.72
N VAL A 156 8.14 20.82 1.62
CA VAL A 156 7.50 21.32 0.40
C VAL A 156 7.43 22.84 0.40
N THR A 157 7.01 23.42 1.53
CA THR A 157 6.89 24.87 1.70
C THR A 157 6.97 25.25 3.17
N GLN A 158 7.20 26.53 3.43
CA GLN A 158 7.23 27.16 4.75
C GLN A 158 6.50 28.51 4.70
N ASN A 159 6.02 28.95 5.86
CA ASN A 159 5.32 30.23 6.03
C ASN A 159 4.12 30.40 5.09
N TYR A 160 3.38 29.32 4.83
CA TYR A 160 2.27 29.29 3.88
C TYR A 160 0.96 29.92 4.43
N LEU A 161 0.97 30.37 5.69
CA LEU A 161 -0.14 31.04 6.36
C LEU A 161 0.26 32.46 6.80
N ILE A 162 -0.71 33.38 6.77
CA ILE A 162 -0.53 34.77 7.21
C ILE A 162 -0.72 34.84 8.73
N THR A 163 0.28 35.35 9.45
CA THR A 163 0.24 35.55 10.90
C THR A 163 -0.75 36.65 11.31
N PRO A 164 -1.32 36.59 12.53
CA PRO A 164 -1.14 35.57 13.56
C PRO A 164 -1.91 34.27 13.26
N VAL A 165 -1.34 33.14 13.67
CA VAL A 165 -1.91 31.80 13.59
C VAL A 165 -2.01 31.22 15.00
N ASP A 166 -3.19 30.78 15.40
CA ASP A 166 -3.42 30.09 16.69
C ASP A 166 -3.65 28.58 16.45
N LYS A 167 -4.91 28.17 16.26
CA LYS A 167 -5.28 26.79 15.89
C LYS A 167 -5.41 26.66 14.39
N GLN A 168 -4.99 25.51 13.84
CA GLN A 168 -5.07 25.22 12.41
C GLN A 168 -5.46 23.77 12.11
N LYS A 169 -6.08 23.56 10.95
CA LYS A 169 -6.44 22.25 10.41
C LYS A 169 -6.40 22.29 8.90
N THR A 170 -5.74 21.29 8.32
CA THR A 170 -5.72 21.09 6.88
C THR A 170 -6.58 19.89 6.51
N ILE A 171 -7.35 20.05 5.43
CA ILE A 171 -8.14 18.99 4.81
C ILE A 171 -7.78 18.88 3.33
N LEU A 172 -8.10 17.74 2.73
CA LEU A 172 -8.11 17.55 1.27
C LEU A 172 -9.56 17.61 0.80
N HIS A 173 -9.89 18.59 -0.02
CA HIS A 173 -11.24 18.80 -0.55
C HIS A 173 -11.15 19.20 -2.02
N ASP A 174 -11.88 18.51 -2.90
CA ASP A 174 -11.94 18.78 -4.34
C ASP A 174 -10.58 19.02 -5.02
N GLY A 175 -9.60 18.16 -4.74
CA GLY A 175 -8.26 18.23 -5.33
C GLY A 175 -7.39 19.38 -4.80
N LYS A 176 -7.80 20.04 -3.70
CA LYS A 176 -7.03 21.09 -3.04
C LYS A 176 -6.79 20.75 -1.58
N PHE A 177 -5.61 21.11 -1.09
CA PHE A 177 -5.41 21.29 0.33
C PHE A 177 -6.04 22.61 0.75
N ILE A 178 -6.85 22.58 1.81
CA ILE A 178 -7.42 23.77 2.43
C ILE A 178 -6.98 23.77 3.88
N THR A 179 -6.21 24.78 4.28
CA THR A 179 -5.81 24.97 5.67
C THR A 179 -6.63 26.08 6.29
N TYR A 180 -7.50 25.72 7.23
CA TYR A 180 -8.21 26.66 8.09
C TYR A 180 -7.35 27.01 9.28
N TYR A 181 -7.36 28.28 9.67
CA TYR A 181 -6.67 28.70 10.87
C TYR A 181 -7.36 29.88 11.55
N LYS A 182 -7.29 29.89 12.88
CA LYS A 182 -7.81 30.98 13.70
C LYS A 182 -6.80 32.12 13.72
N SER A 183 -7.29 33.33 13.48
CA SER A 183 -6.51 34.57 13.47
C SER A 183 -7.31 35.65 14.20
N GLY A 184 -7.11 35.76 15.51
CA GLY A 184 -7.91 36.64 16.37
C GLY A 184 -9.36 36.18 16.47
N THR A 185 -10.29 37.02 16.01
CA THR A 185 -11.75 36.80 16.09
C THR A 185 -12.37 36.24 14.81
N ILE A 186 -11.54 35.76 13.88
CA ILE A 186 -12.00 35.18 12.61
C ILE A 186 -11.26 33.89 12.27
N ILE A 187 -11.90 33.05 11.45
CA ILE A 187 -11.27 31.93 10.77
C ILE A 187 -10.85 32.40 9.38
N LYS A 188 -9.61 32.10 8.99
CA LYS A 188 -9.07 32.33 7.65
C LYS A 188 -8.78 30.97 7.00
N ALA A 189 -8.63 30.97 5.67
CA ALA A 189 -8.16 29.80 4.95
C ALA A 189 -6.99 30.17 4.02
N SER A 190 -6.18 29.16 3.70
CA SER A 190 -5.21 29.22 2.61
C SER A 190 -5.36 27.92 1.82
N THR A 191 -5.22 27.98 0.48
CA THR A 191 -5.41 26.81 -0.39
C THR A 191 -4.24 26.56 -1.31
N SER A 192 -4.00 25.29 -1.62
CA SER A 192 -2.99 24.85 -2.60
C SER A 192 -3.50 23.64 -3.36
N LEU A 193 -3.00 23.41 -4.58
CA LEU A 193 -3.32 22.19 -5.33
C LEU A 193 -2.73 20.97 -4.62
N SER A 194 -3.51 19.89 -4.52
CA SER A 194 -3.04 18.68 -3.85
C SER A 194 -1.97 17.90 -4.61
N SER A 195 -1.76 18.24 -5.90
CA SER A 195 -0.72 17.65 -6.74
C SER A 195 0.70 17.96 -6.26
N ASP A 196 0.92 19.13 -5.68
CA ASP A 196 2.26 19.57 -5.27
C ASP A 196 2.32 20.32 -3.94
N GLY A 197 1.24 20.94 -3.46
CA GLY A 197 1.20 21.66 -2.19
C GLY A 197 2.20 22.82 -2.06
N LYS A 198 2.70 23.36 -3.18
CA LYS A 198 3.79 24.35 -3.19
C LYS A 198 3.31 25.79 -3.07
N GLU A 199 2.39 26.18 -3.95
CA GLU A 199 1.87 27.55 -4.02
C GLU A 199 0.58 27.68 -3.21
N TRP A 200 0.55 28.61 -2.26
CA TRP A 200 -0.56 28.79 -1.34
C TRP A 200 -1.21 30.16 -1.52
N THR A 201 -2.53 30.14 -1.72
CA THR A 201 -3.34 31.35 -1.92
C THR A 201 -4.23 31.59 -0.71
N PRO A 202 -4.13 32.75 -0.04
CA PRO A 202 -5.05 33.13 1.03
C PRO A 202 -6.48 33.25 0.52
N GLU A 203 -7.44 32.72 1.27
CA GLU A 203 -8.86 32.73 0.94
C GLU A 203 -9.71 33.29 2.08
N THR A 204 -10.86 33.86 1.72
CA THR A 204 -11.83 34.35 2.71
C THR A 204 -12.79 33.24 3.10
N VAL A 205 -13.00 33.07 4.41
CA VAL A 205 -13.99 32.15 4.96
C VAL A 205 -15.19 32.96 5.46
N SER A 206 -16.40 32.54 5.09
CA SER A 206 -17.64 33.19 5.51
C SER A 206 -18.61 32.19 6.12
N GLY A 207 -19.39 32.62 7.11
CA GLY A 207 -20.44 31.80 7.75
C GLY A 207 -19.95 30.82 8.82
N LEU A 208 -18.65 30.76 9.08
CA LEU A 208 -18.06 29.94 10.14
C LEU A 208 -17.65 30.83 11.33
N PRO A 209 -18.10 30.55 12.57
CA PRO A 209 -17.77 31.36 13.74
C PRO A 209 -16.33 31.10 14.23
N ALA A 210 -15.73 32.08 14.90
CA ALA A 210 -14.38 31.95 15.46
C ALA A 210 -14.27 31.05 16.71
N THR A 211 -15.41 30.62 17.24
CA THR A 211 -15.54 29.62 18.30
C THR A 211 -15.45 28.19 17.76
N VAL A 212 -15.42 28.01 16.43
CA VAL A 212 -15.37 26.67 15.82
C VAL A 212 -14.19 25.87 16.35
N LYS A 213 -14.43 24.59 16.66
CA LYS A 213 -13.37 23.68 17.06
C LYS A 213 -12.62 23.27 15.79
N THR A 214 -11.54 23.97 15.44
CA THR A 214 -10.80 23.77 14.17
C THR A 214 -10.37 22.31 13.95
N SER A 215 -10.09 21.55 15.01
CA SER A 215 -9.74 20.13 14.95
C SER A 215 -10.84 19.23 14.36
N THR A 216 -12.10 19.66 14.47
CA THR A 216 -13.31 18.97 14.01
C THR A 216 -13.67 19.25 12.56
N ILE A 217 -12.87 20.03 11.83
CA ILE A 217 -13.10 20.25 10.40
C ILE A 217 -12.65 18.99 9.64
N PHE A 218 -13.57 18.35 8.91
CA PHE A 218 -13.27 17.19 8.07
C PHE A 218 -14.17 17.15 6.82
N PRO A 219 -13.66 16.62 5.70
CA PRO A 219 -14.45 16.35 4.52
C PRO A 219 -15.09 14.96 4.58
N ILE A 220 -16.26 14.82 3.96
CA ILE A 220 -16.90 13.54 3.63
C ILE A 220 -17.16 13.52 2.14
N THR A 221 -16.58 12.53 1.47
CA THR A 221 -16.79 12.28 0.05
C THR A 221 -17.82 11.18 -0.14
N ASN A 222 -18.84 11.47 -0.95
CA ASN A 222 -19.84 10.51 -1.40
C ASN A 222 -19.91 10.54 -2.93
N GLY A 223 -19.31 9.55 -3.58
CA GLY A 223 -19.15 9.55 -5.04
C GLY A 223 -18.27 10.71 -5.49
N SER A 224 -18.78 11.54 -6.42
CA SER A 224 -18.08 12.72 -6.94
C SER A 224 -18.29 13.98 -6.10
N SER A 225 -19.16 13.95 -5.09
CA SER A 225 -19.46 15.11 -4.23
C SER A 225 -18.71 15.01 -2.91
N SER A 226 -18.09 16.11 -2.50
CA SER A 226 -17.48 16.26 -1.19
C SER A 226 -18.20 17.35 -0.40
N ILE A 227 -18.50 17.11 0.87
CA ILE A 227 -19.03 18.12 1.80
C ILE A 227 -18.11 18.19 3.00
N VAL A 228 -17.74 19.40 3.39
CA VAL A 228 -16.94 19.66 4.59
C VAL A 228 -17.86 19.98 5.75
N TYR A 229 -17.62 19.37 6.90
CA TYR A 229 -18.33 19.63 8.14
C TYR A 229 -17.39 20.18 9.21
N ALA A 230 -17.96 20.94 10.15
CA ALA A 230 -17.25 21.47 11.30
C ALA A 230 -18.20 21.59 12.49
N GLN A 231 -17.69 21.37 13.70
CA GLN A 231 -18.44 21.52 14.94
C GLN A 231 -17.97 22.77 15.70
N ASP A 232 -18.93 23.53 16.21
CA ASP A 232 -18.68 24.71 17.02
C ASP A 232 -18.59 24.38 18.53
N ALA A 233 -18.09 25.33 19.32
CA ALA A 233 -17.99 25.21 20.78
C ALA A 233 -19.34 24.91 21.45
N ASP A 234 -20.43 25.42 20.87
CA ASP A 234 -21.82 25.27 21.36
C ASP A 234 -22.50 23.98 20.86
N ASN A 235 -21.76 23.07 20.22
CA ASN A 235 -22.25 21.82 19.62
C ASN A 235 -23.12 22.00 18.36
N THR A 236 -23.19 23.20 17.79
CA THR A 236 -23.74 23.45 16.45
C THR A 236 -22.83 22.84 15.39
N VAL A 237 -23.40 22.27 14.33
CA VAL A 237 -22.65 21.79 13.14
C VAL A 237 -22.84 22.76 11.98
N TYR A 238 -21.77 22.96 11.21
CA TYR A 238 -21.75 23.74 9.99
C TYR A 238 -21.32 22.84 8.83
N GLN A 239 -21.79 23.16 7.62
CA GLN A 239 -21.37 22.49 6.38
C GLN A 239 -20.90 23.49 5.33
N SER A 240 -20.06 23.01 4.41
CA SER A 240 -19.65 23.73 3.21
C SER A 240 -19.44 22.78 2.04
N THR A 241 -19.96 23.11 0.87
CA THR A 241 -19.75 22.34 -0.37
C THR A 241 -18.46 22.74 -1.09
N ASN A 242 -17.97 23.97 -0.90
CA ASN A 242 -16.75 24.48 -1.53
C ASN A 242 -15.58 24.65 -0.55
N GLY A 243 -15.81 24.40 0.74
CA GLY A 243 -14.85 24.59 1.83
C GLY A 243 -14.68 26.04 2.30
N LEU A 244 -15.23 27.05 1.63
CA LEU A 244 -14.99 28.48 1.96
C LEU A 244 -16.24 29.19 2.49
N VAL A 245 -17.41 28.84 1.96
CA VAL A 245 -18.70 29.40 2.36
C VAL A 245 -19.45 28.36 3.19
N TRP A 246 -19.72 28.69 4.44
CA TRP A 246 -20.31 27.79 5.42
C TRP A 246 -21.75 28.19 5.76
N SER A 247 -22.56 27.19 6.04
CA SER A 247 -23.93 27.35 6.53
C SER A 247 -24.15 26.52 7.79
N LYS A 248 -24.82 27.11 8.79
CA LYS A 248 -25.28 26.39 9.98
C LYS A 248 -26.30 25.33 9.60
N ILE A 249 -26.19 24.15 10.21
CA ILE A 249 -27.15 23.05 10.08
C ILE A 249 -28.12 23.11 11.26
N THR A 250 -29.41 22.97 10.98
CA THR A 250 -30.42 22.72 12.01
C THR A 250 -30.48 21.22 12.26
N SER A 251 -29.92 20.79 13.39
CA SER A 251 -29.84 19.39 13.79
C SER A 251 -30.96 19.03 14.76
N ASP A 252 -31.52 17.83 14.65
CA ASP A 252 -32.48 17.28 15.63
C ASP A 252 -31.88 17.16 17.04
N TYR A 253 -30.56 16.99 17.14
CA TYR A 253 -29.84 16.83 18.40
C TYR A 253 -28.57 17.69 18.46
N PRO A 254 -28.19 18.24 19.64
CA PRO A 254 -26.86 18.77 19.84
C PRO A 254 -25.81 17.67 19.64
N VAL A 255 -24.87 17.90 18.72
CA VAL A 255 -23.80 16.94 18.42
C VAL A 255 -22.66 17.17 19.39
N THR A 256 -22.33 16.21 20.24
CA THR A 256 -21.25 16.32 21.24
C THR A 256 -19.90 15.94 20.64
N ALA A 257 -19.84 14.88 19.83
CA ALA A 257 -18.62 14.41 19.19
C ALA A 257 -18.90 13.85 17.79
N ILE A 258 -17.92 13.97 16.90
CA ILE A 258 -17.96 13.40 15.55
C ILE A 258 -16.78 12.43 15.41
N TYR A 259 -17.07 11.14 15.29
CA TYR A 259 -16.05 10.09 15.26
C TYR A 259 -15.54 9.80 13.84
N GLY A 260 -16.34 10.16 12.82
CA GLY A 260 -15.97 10.06 11.42
C GLY A 260 -16.90 9.14 10.62
N ARG A 261 -16.50 8.84 9.39
CA ARG A 261 -17.27 7.97 8.50
C ARG A 261 -17.24 6.54 9.03
N LEU A 262 -18.40 5.98 9.33
CA LEU A 262 -18.54 4.57 9.66
C LEU A 262 -18.42 3.75 8.37
N PRO A 263 -17.44 2.85 8.24
CA PRO A 263 -17.36 1.99 7.07
C PRO A 263 -18.54 1.00 7.09
N SER A 264 -19.20 0.82 5.94
CA SER A 264 -20.36 -0.07 5.82
C SER A 264 -20.20 -1.04 4.64
N ALA A 265 -20.62 -2.27 4.88
CA ALA A 265 -20.72 -3.34 3.89
C ALA A 265 -21.75 -3.07 2.78
N SER A 266 -22.82 -2.32 3.09
CA SER A 266 -23.91 -2.05 2.14
C SER A 266 -23.57 -1.00 1.09
N GLY A 267 -22.41 -0.35 1.20
CA GLY A 267 -22.04 0.81 0.37
C GLY A 267 -22.70 2.12 0.80
N GLU A 268 -23.71 2.08 1.68
CA GLU A 268 -24.27 3.28 2.28
C GLU A 268 -23.33 3.85 3.33
N PHE A 269 -22.90 5.10 3.16
CA PHE A 269 -22.09 5.76 4.17
C PHE A 269 -22.99 6.29 5.30
N ALA A 270 -22.47 6.21 6.52
CA ALA A 270 -22.98 6.92 7.68
C ALA A 270 -21.82 7.61 8.40
N ILE A 271 -22.13 8.64 9.15
CA ILE A 271 -21.20 9.33 10.05
C ILE A 271 -21.59 8.93 11.46
N LEU A 272 -20.63 8.40 12.21
CA LEU A 272 -20.83 8.07 13.61
C LEU A 272 -20.60 9.32 14.47
N THR A 273 -21.54 9.57 15.37
CA THR A 273 -21.55 10.72 16.26
C THR A 273 -21.94 10.29 17.68
N ALA A 274 -21.58 11.12 18.66
CA ALA A 274 -22.24 11.14 19.96
C ALA A 274 -23.14 12.38 20.02
N VAL A 275 -24.41 12.20 20.37
CA VAL A 275 -25.40 13.27 20.48
C VAL A 275 -25.95 13.35 21.90
N ASN A 276 -26.35 14.56 22.30
CA ASN A 276 -27.06 14.78 23.55
C ASN A 276 -28.57 14.67 23.32
N ASP A 277 -29.17 13.58 23.79
CA ASP A 277 -30.61 13.35 23.77
C ASP A 277 -31.19 13.62 25.17
N ALA A 278 -31.75 14.81 25.37
CA ALA A 278 -32.37 15.27 26.61
C ALA A 278 -31.50 15.05 27.88
N GLY A 279 -30.19 15.32 27.78
CA GLY A 279 -29.22 15.15 28.87
C GLY A 279 -28.52 13.80 28.88
N THR A 280 -28.93 12.85 28.03
CA THR A 280 -28.30 11.54 27.90
C THR A 280 -27.42 11.48 26.66
N LEU A 281 -26.15 11.12 26.83
CA LEU A 281 -25.24 10.93 25.70
C LEU A 281 -25.52 9.59 25.01
N LYS A 282 -25.79 9.61 23.71
CA LYS A 282 -26.08 8.41 22.90
C LYS A 282 -25.23 8.40 21.65
N PHE A 283 -24.92 7.20 21.16
CA PHE A 283 -24.44 7.06 19.79
C PHE A 283 -25.56 7.39 18.81
N ALA A 284 -25.19 7.98 17.67
CA ALA A 284 -26.13 8.19 16.59
C ALA A 284 -25.42 8.15 15.23
N LEU A 285 -26.15 7.68 14.22
CA LEU A 285 -25.71 7.69 12.83
C LEU A 285 -26.45 8.79 12.06
N THR A 286 -25.71 9.52 11.23
CA THR A 286 -26.28 10.54 10.34
C THR A 286 -25.59 10.53 8.98
N ARG A 287 -26.19 11.16 7.98
CA ARG A 287 -25.59 11.38 6.66
C ARG A 287 -25.33 12.85 6.36
N ASP A 288 -26.03 13.74 7.06
CA ASP A 288 -26.11 15.16 6.75
C ASP A 288 -26.18 16.06 8.00
N PHE A 289 -26.17 15.49 9.21
CA PHE A 289 -26.35 16.19 10.48
C PHE A 289 -27.68 16.92 10.66
N THR A 290 -28.68 16.63 9.82
CA THR A 290 -30.07 17.08 10.03
C THR A 290 -30.85 16.00 10.78
N THR A 291 -30.80 14.76 10.27
CA THR A 291 -31.52 13.61 10.81
C THR A 291 -30.56 12.60 11.41
N PHE A 292 -30.99 11.94 12.49
CA PHE A 292 -30.17 10.99 13.24
C PHE A 292 -30.93 9.69 13.51
N ALA A 293 -30.28 8.56 13.19
CA ALA A 293 -30.67 7.27 13.72
C ALA A 293 -29.97 7.08 15.07
N VAL A 294 -30.68 7.35 16.16
CA VAL A 294 -30.20 7.16 17.54
C VAL A 294 -29.98 5.67 17.82
N LYS A 295 -28.87 5.35 18.48
CA LYS A 295 -28.42 4.00 18.83
C LYS A 295 -28.33 3.86 20.36
N GLY A 296 -27.46 2.96 20.84
CA GLY A 296 -27.22 2.74 22.26
C GLY A 296 -26.76 3.99 23.05
N VAL A 297 -27.09 3.99 24.34
CA VAL A 297 -26.61 4.96 25.33
C VAL A 297 -25.12 4.75 25.58
N ILE A 298 -24.37 5.84 25.70
CA ILE A 298 -22.98 5.80 26.18
C ILE A 298 -23.03 5.94 27.71
N PRO A 299 -22.70 4.90 28.50
CA PRO A 299 -22.83 4.92 29.96
C PRO A 299 -22.09 6.10 30.62
N LEU A 300 -22.53 6.52 31.81
CA LEU A 300 -21.93 7.67 32.51
C LEU A 300 -20.51 7.40 33.00
N ASP A 301 -20.20 6.15 33.32
CA ASP A 301 -18.90 5.63 33.74
C ASP A 301 -17.99 5.27 32.56
N ASP A 302 -18.50 5.38 31.33
CA ASP A 302 -17.72 5.17 30.11
C ASP A 302 -16.73 6.32 29.88
N THR A 303 -15.48 5.96 29.63
CA THR A 303 -14.35 6.88 29.43
C THR A 303 -14.09 7.19 27.95
N LEU A 304 -15.01 6.81 27.05
CA LEU A 304 -14.94 7.11 25.63
C LEU A 304 -14.70 8.61 25.39
N PRO A 305 -13.71 8.99 24.57
CA PRO A 305 -13.40 10.39 24.34
C PRO A 305 -14.50 11.07 23.52
N VAL A 306 -14.76 12.34 23.85
CA VAL A 306 -15.68 13.23 23.12
C VAL A 306 -14.97 14.45 22.55
N THR A 307 -13.75 14.74 23.00
CA THR A 307 -12.90 15.83 22.49
C THR A 307 -11.43 15.42 22.42
N ASP A 308 -10.63 16.18 21.68
CA ASP A 308 -9.17 16.07 21.58
C ASP A 308 -8.60 14.68 21.19
N PHE A 309 -9.43 13.78 20.67
CA PHE A 309 -9.00 12.49 20.14
C PHE A 309 -8.53 12.60 18.68
N SER A 310 -7.68 11.66 18.26
CA SER A 310 -7.51 11.40 16.83
C SER A 310 -8.40 10.24 16.40
N ALA A 311 -8.91 10.28 15.18
CA ALA A 311 -9.77 9.24 14.63
C ALA A 311 -9.33 8.85 13.22
N VAL A 312 -9.55 7.59 12.87
CA VAL A 312 -9.43 7.09 11.51
C VAL A 312 -10.49 6.03 11.22
N SER A 313 -11.04 6.08 10.01
CA SER A 313 -11.99 5.08 9.51
C SER A 313 -11.24 4.07 8.66
N LEU A 314 -11.30 2.79 9.03
CA LEU A 314 -10.59 1.70 8.37
C LEU A 314 -11.56 0.68 7.78
N GLU A 315 -11.34 0.36 6.52
CA GLU A 315 -11.96 -0.77 5.83
C GLU A 315 -10.85 -1.65 5.26
N ASN A 316 -10.77 -2.91 5.70
CA ASN A 316 -9.78 -3.84 5.19
C ASN A 316 -10.25 -4.43 3.85
N PRO A 317 -9.52 -4.24 2.74
CA PRO A 317 -9.94 -4.77 1.43
C PRO A 317 -9.89 -6.31 1.35
N THR A 318 -9.16 -6.97 2.26
CA THR A 318 -9.01 -8.43 2.29
C THR A 318 -9.89 -9.12 3.32
N VAL A 319 -10.36 -8.40 4.34
CA VAL A 319 -11.18 -8.94 5.44
C VAL A 319 -12.48 -8.14 5.50
N TYR A 320 -13.54 -8.68 4.89
CA TYR A 320 -14.82 -7.99 4.73
C TYR A 320 -15.44 -7.49 6.05
N SER A 321 -15.24 -8.22 7.14
CA SER A 321 -15.74 -7.87 8.48
C SER A 321 -14.90 -6.82 9.21
N ALA A 322 -13.68 -6.52 8.76
CA ALA A 322 -12.80 -5.56 9.41
C ALA A 322 -13.13 -4.14 8.95
N LYS A 323 -14.17 -3.58 9.57
CA LYS A 323 -14.70 -2.23 9.36
C LYS A 323 -14.76 -1.50 10.70
N TYR A 324 -13.83 -0.59 10.92
CA TYR A 324 -13.62 0.03 12.23
C TYR A 324 -13.51 1.55 12.12
N ILE A 325 -13.94 2.26 13.16
CA ILE A 325 -13.41 3.56 13.52
C ILE A 325 -12.45 3.34 14.67
N ILE A 326 -11.22 3.82 14.53
CA ILE A 326 -10.20 3.70 15.57
C ILE A 326 -9.94 5.09 16.14
N LEU A 327 -10.03 5.22 17.45
CA LEU A 327 -9.70 6.44 18.18
C LEU A 327 -8.42 6.26 18.99
N SER A 328 -7.63 7.32 19.11
CA SER A 328 -6.48 7.38 20.02
C SER A 328 -6.55 8.60 20.92
N GLY A 329 -6.40 8.36 22.23
CA GLY A 329 -6.32 9.42 23.24
C GLY A 329 -7.60 10.26 23.34
N GLY A 330 -7.41 11.54 23.67
CA GLY A 330 -8.50 12.50 23.87
C GLY A 330 -9.00 12.56 25.31
N LYS A 331 -10.14 13.23 25.48
CA LYS A 331 -10.78 13.49 26.77
C LYS A 331 -12.22 13.04 26.76
N ASP A 332 -12.65 12.42 27.86
CA ASP A 332 -14.02 11.99 28.06
C ASP A 332 -14.98 13.16 28.35
N ARG A 333 -16.25 12.85 28.61
CA ARG A 333 -17.31 13.84 28.91
C ARG A 333 -17.06 14.67 30.17
N ASN A 334 -16.21 14.18 31.07
CA ASN A 334 -15.82 14.84 32.32
C ASN A 334 -14.50 15.61 32.16
N ASN A 335 -14.02 15.77 30.91
CA ASN A 335 -12.74 16.41 30.57
C ASN A 335 -11.52 15.66 31.15
N MET A 336 -11.67 14.37 31.45
CA MET A 336 -10.57 13.51 31.91
C MET A 336 -9.83 12.91 30.72
N VAL A 337 -8.50 13.04 30.76
CA VAL A 337 -7.58 12.53 29.75
C VAL A 337 -7.48 11.00 29.86
N ASN A 338 -7.66 10.27 28.75
CA ASN A 338 -7.47 8.81 28.71
C ASN A 338 -6.43 8.38 27.68
N ASN A 339 -5.48 7.51 28.03
CA ASN A 339 -4.44 7.04 27.10
C ASN A 339 -4.84 5.76 26.35
N LYS A 340 -6.14 5.60 26.05
CA LYS A 340 -6.67 4.36 25.49
C LYS A 340 -6.83 4.44 23.98
N LEU A 341 -6.74 3.28 23.35
CA LEU A 341 -7.21 3.04 22.00
C LEU A 341 -8.68 2.62 22.08
N TRP A 342 -9.50 3.10 21.16
CA TRP A 342 -10.89 2.63 21.05
C TRP A 342 -11.13 2.10 19.65
N ILE A 343 -11.59 0.85 19.56
CA ILE A 343 -12.03 0.24 18.30
C ILE A 343 -13.55 0.22 18.30
N ILE A 344 -14.16 0.98 17.39
CA ILE A 344 -15.60 1.14 17.28
C ILE A 344 -16.09 0.46 16.00
N GLN A 345 -17.19 -0.28 16.08
CA GLN A 345 -17.83 -0.94 14.95
C GLN A 345 -19.34 -1.02 15.14
N GLU A 346 -20.07 -1.16 14.03
CA GLU A 346 -21.49 -1.52 14.06
C GLU A 346 -21.64 -3.05 13.94
N MET A 347 -22.32 -3.67 14.89
CA MET A 347 -22.66 -5.08 14.90
C MET A 347 -24.15 -5.25 15.10
N ASN A 348 -24.82 -5.96 14.18
CA ASN A 348 -26.25 -6.23 14.25
C ASN A 348 -27.12 -4.97 14.45
N GLY A 349 -26.71 -3.83 13.88
CA GLY A 349 -27.40 -2.55 14.01
C GLY A 349 -27.11 -1.78 15.30
N GLU A 350 -26.26 -2.28 16.18
CA GLU A 350 -25.81 -1.59 17.39
C GLU A 350 -24.37 -1.12 17.28
N ILE A 351 -24.05 -0.01 17.94
CA ILE A 351 -22.68 0.50 18.02
C ILE A 351 -21.99 -0.14 19.21
N THR A 352 -20.88 -0.82 18.94
CA THR A 352 -20.03 -1.44 19.95
C THR A 352 -18.66 -0.78 19.90
N HIS A 353 -18.01 -0.69 21.06
CA HIS A 353 -16.65 -0.18 21.15
C HIS A 353 -15.84 -1.01 22.15
N LEU A 354 -14.54 -1.11 21.90
CA LEU A 354 -13.59 -1.83 22.74
C LEU A 354 -12.47 -0.87 23.18
N PRO A 355 -12.37 -0.54 24.47
CA PRO A 355 -11.23 0.21 25.01
C PRO A 355 -10.04 -0.73 25.25
N GLU A 356 -8.87 -0.32 24.79
CA GLU A 356 -7.61 -1.05 24.97
C GLU A 356 -6.52 -0.14 25.53
N ASP A 357 -5.79 -0.64 26.51
CA ASP A 357 -4.62 0.06 27.04
C ASP A 357 -3.47 -0.04 26.03
N SER A 358 -2.80 1.10 25.78
CA SER A 358 -1.71 1.17 24.82
C SER A 358 -0.36 1.13 25.51
N SER A 359 0.60 0.41 24.91
CA SER A 359 1.99 0.38 25.35
C SER A 359 2.76 1.69 25.08
N ILE A 360 2.17 2.60 24.30
CA ILE A 360 2.72 3.92 23.98
C ILE A 360 1.73 5.05 24.31
N ALA A 361 2.25 6.27 24.43
CA ALA A 361 1.44 7.47 24.64
C ALA A 361 0.60 7.79 23.39
N LEU A 362 -0.71 7.82 23.56
CA LEU A 362 -1.71 8.13 22.54
C LEU A 362 -2.25 9.56 22.67
N GLN A 363 -1.96 10.25 23.78
CA GLN A 363 -2.36 11.65 23.93
C GLN A 363 -1.69 12.56 22.92
N LEU A 364 -2.49 13.46 22.32
CA LEU A 364 -2.06 14.40 21.26
C LEU A 364 -1.42 13.71 20.04
N SER A 365 -1.64 12.40 19.89
CA SER A 365 -1.18 11.63 18.74
C SER A 365 -2.05 11.89 17.50
N ARG A 366 -1.56 11.50 16.33
CA ARG A 366 -2.30 11.58 15.08
C ARG A 366 -2.34 10.23 14.38
N LEU A 367 -3.55 9.67 14.29
CA LEU A 367 -3.86 8.49 13.48
C LEU A 367 -4.01 8.86 12.01
N PHE A 368 -3.53 7.98 11.13
CA PHE A 368 -3.76 8.03 9.68
C PHE A 368 -3.61 6.63 9.08
N LEU A 369 -4.19 6.40 7.89
CA LEU A 369 -3.98 5.16 7.14
C LEU A 369 -2.86 5.34 6.13
N TYR A 370 -1.99 4.34 6.06
CA TYR A 370 -0.91 4.33 5.08
C TYR A 370 -0.39 2.91 4.88
N ASP A 371 -0.09 2.53 3.63
CA ASP A 371 0.40 1.18 3.29
C ASP A 371 -0.52 0.05 3.80
N ASN A 372 -1.84 0.27 3.76
CA ASN A 372 -2.89 -0.63 4.32
C ASN A 372 -2.74 -0.92 5.82
N LYS A 373 -2.02 -0.07 6.56
CA LYS A 373 -1.83 -0.17 8.01
C LYS A 373 -2.35 1.09 8.70
N VAL A 374 -2.63 0.94 9.99
CA VAL A 374 -2.92 2.07 10.87
C VAL A 374 -1.59 2.63 11.33
N TYR A 375 -1.34 3.89 11.00
CA TYR A 375 -0.18 4.63 11.45
C TYR A 375 -0.54 5.60 12.56
N LEU A 376 0.44 5.88 13.41
CA LEU A 376 0.34 6.82 14.51
C LEU A 376 1.59 7.70 14.52
N MET A 377 1.38 9.02 14.51
CA MET A 377 2.42 9.99 14.79
C MET A 377 2.28 10.48 16.24
N THR A 378 3.32 10.27 17.05
CA THR A 378 3.39 10.72 18.46
C THR A 378 4.39 11.87 18.59
N TYR A 379 4.33 12.60 19.70
CA TYR A 379 5.34 13.59 20.08
C TYR A 379 6.07 13.11 21.34
N GLU A 380 7.35 12.80 21.21
CA GLU A 380 8.19 12.19 22.23
C GLU A 380 9.52 12.93 22.35
N THR A 381 9.83 13.46 23.54
CA THR A 381 11.13 14.06 23.85
C THR A 381 11.56 15.16 22.86
N GLY A 382 10.60 15.99 22.40
CA GLY A 382 10.88 17.10 21.50
C GLY A 382 10.84 16.76 20.00
N LYS A 383 10.66 15.49 19.63
CA LYS A 383 10.56 15.04 18.24
C LYS A 383 9.29 14.23 18.01
N ASN A 384 8.85 14.14 16.75
CA ASN A 384 7.81 13.20 16.41
C ASN A 384 8.38 11.83 16.06
N LYS A 385 7.65 10.77 16.42
CA LYS A 385 7.94 9.40 16.01
C LYS A 385 6.75 8.81 15.27
N LEU A 386 7.05 7.91 14.35
CA LEU A 386 6.04 7.15 13.60
C LEU A 386 6.01 5.71 14.09
N TYR A 387 4.80 5.27 14.40
CA TYR A 387 4.47 3.89 14.69
C TYR A 387 3.46 3.40 13.67
N TYR A 388 3.45 2.09 13.43
CA TYR A 388 2.41 1.45 12.65
C TYR A 388 1.92 0.19 13.36
N SER A 389 0.71 -0.22 13.03
CA SER A 389 0.10 -1.42 13.59
C SER A 389 -0.34 -2.36 12.49
N GLU A 390 -0.08 -3.66 12.70
CA GLU A 390 -0.53 -4.75 11.83
C GLU A 390 -1.85 -5.37 12.32
N ASN A 391 -2.33 -4.94 13.48
CA ASN A 391 -3.54 -5.42 14.14
C ASN A 391 -4.39 -4.25 14.66
N TYR A 392 -4.64 -3.27 13.78
CA TYR A 392 -5.63 -2.21 13.99
C TYR A 392 -5.40 -1.32 15.22
N GLY A 393 -4.14 -1.13 15.62
CA GLY A 393 -3.73 -0.27 16.75
C GLY A 393 -3.54 -1.02 18.07
N LEU A 394 -3.86 -2.31 18.14
CA LEU A 394 -3.71 -3.11 19.37
C LEU A 394 -2.23 -3.28 19.76
N ASN A 395 -1.35 -3.46 18.78
CA ASN A 395 0.10 -3.45 18.97
C ASN A 395 0.75 -2.41 18.05
N TRP A 396 1.74 -1.69 18.60
CA TRP A 396 2.49 -0.66 17.88
C TRP A 396 3.92 -1.11 17.60
N ILE A 397 4.33 -1.00 16.35
CA ILE A 397 5.68 -1.27 15.89
C ILE A 397 6.32 0.08 15.54
N SER A 398 7.50 0.35 16.10
CA SER A 398 8.26 1.57 15.77
C SER A 398 8.75 1.52 14.32
N GLY A 399 8.61 2.63 13.61
CA GLY A 399 9.14 2.78 12.25
C GLY A 399 10.68 2.76 12.17
N GLY A 400 11.37 2.87 13.31
CA GLY A 400 12.82 2.80 13.40
C GLY A 400 13.54 3.84 12.53
N THR A 401 14.78 3.54 12.14
CA THR A 401 15.60 4.42 11.29
C THR A 401 15.03 4.58 9.89
N ASN A 402 14.33 3.57 9.36
CA ASN A 402 13.81 3.58 8.00
C ASN A 402 12.63 4.55 7.82
N GLN A 403 11.86 4.83 8.87
CA GLN A 403 10.68 5.71 8.78
C GLN A 403 10.76 6.94 9.70
N THR A 404 11.97 7.30 10.14
CA THR A 404 12.20 8.49 10.97
C THR A 404 11.97 9.77 10.17
N LEU A 405 11.43 10.79 10.84
CA LEU A 405 11.30 12.15 10.29
C LEU A 405 12.70 12.82 10.22
N PRO A 406 12.96 13.69 9.22
CA PRO A 406 14.27 14.36 9.08
C PRO A 406 14.69 15.15 10.30
N ASP A 407 15.99 15.34 10.50
CA ASP A 407 16.50 16.07 11.67
C ASP A 407 16.06 17.54 11.73
N ASN A 408 15.82 18.16 10.58
CA ASN A 408 15.28 19.52 10.48
C ASN A 408 13.75 19.59 10.59
N PHE A 409 13.06 18.46 10.79
CA PHE A 409 11.63 18.45 11.08
C PHE A 409 11.39 18.92 12.52
N THR A 410 10.75 20.06 12.68
CA THR A 410 10.36 20.58 14.01
C THR A 410 9.30 19.68 14.64
N GLY A 411 9.58 19.17 15.84
CA GLY A 411 8.63 18.37 16.62
C GLY A 411 7.37 19.15 16.97
N ARG A 412 6.22 18.49 16.84
CA ARG A 412 4.91 19.13 16.85
C ARG A 412 3.77 18.25 17.36
N ILE A 413 2.72 18.89 17.84
CA ILE A 413 1.41 18.32 18.17
C ILE A 413 0.33 18.95 17.28
N SER A 414 -0.85 18.35 17.23
CA SER A 414 -2.02 18.88 16.51
C SER A 414 -1.81 19.16 15.01
N ALA A 415 -0.78 18.56 14.41
CA ALA A 415 -0.53 18.64 12.97
C ALA A 415 -1.62 17.88 12.20
N SER A 416 -1.93 18.38 11.00
CA SER A 416 -2.81 17.66 10.08
C SER A 416 -1.99 16.68 9.27
N VAL A 417 -2.42 15.43 9.21
CA VAL A 417 -1.77 14.38 8.41
C VAL A 417 -2.79 13.83 7.42
N ILE A 418 -2.40 13.80 6.14
CA ILE A 418 -3.23 13.37 5.01
C ILE A 418 -2.42 12.41 4.14
N THR A 419 -3.01 11.27 3.79
CA THR A 419 -2.45 10.36 2.77
C THR A 419 -3.20 10.60 1.46
N ASP A 420 -2.47 10.87 0.37
CA ASP A 420 -3.08 11.08 -0.95
C ASP A 420 -3.15 9.79 -1.80
N ALA A 421 -3.83 9.88 -2.94
CA ALA A 421 -4.00 8.77 -3.88
C ALA A 421 -2.69 8.31 -4.56
N ASN A 422 -1.63 9.11 -4.49
CA ASN A 422 -0.30 8.80 -5.01
C ASN A 422 0.63 8.21 -3.93
N ASN A 423 0.05 7.83 -2.78
CA ASN A 423 0.74 7.30 -1.60
C ASN A 423 1.74 8.28 -0.97
N TYR A 424 1.51 9.59 -1.07
CA TYR A 424 2.25 10.54 -0.26
C TYR A 424 1.55 10.77 1.08
N ILE A 425 2.33 10.74 2.15
CA ILE A 425 1.94 11.29 3.45
C ILE A 425 2.28 12.78 3.42
N TRP A 426 1.32 13.61 3.77
CA TRP A 426 1.48 15.05 3.92
C TRP A 426 1.28 15.44 5.38
N ILE A 427 2.17 16.26 5.93
CA ILE A 427 2.09 16.80 7.28
C ILE A 427 2.04 18.32 7.17
N PHE A 428 0.97 18.92 7.69
CA PHE A 428 0.74 20.36 7.63
C PHE A 428 0.72 20.97 9.02
N GLY A 429 1.56 21.98 9.20
CA GLY A 429 1.56 22.83 10.38
C GLY A 429 1.55 22.05 11.69
N GLY A 430 0.70 22.47 12.63
CA GLY A 430 0.67 22.02 14.02
C GLY A 430 1.21 23.09 14.97
N GLU A 431 1.56 22.66 16.18
CA GLU A 431 2.13 23.50 17.23
C GLU A 431 3.37 22.83 17.78
N SER A 432 4.39 23.59 18.14
CA SER A 432 5.55 23.05 18.88
C SER A 432 5.10 22.51 20.25
N GLY A 433 5.98 21.77 20.94
CA GLY A 433 5.72 21.39 22.34
C GLY A 433 5.53 22.58 23.30
N THR A 434 5.94 23.78 22.91
CA THR A 434 5.71 25.04 23.63
C THR A 434 4.50 25.82 23.10
N GLN A 435 3.66 25.19 22.28
CA GLN A 435 2.44 25.75 21.70
C GLN A 435 2.67 26.94 20.74
N ALA A 436 3.87 27.04 20.15
CA ALA A 436 4.13 28.00 19.08
C ALA A 436 3.61 27.44 17.74
N PRO A 437 2.91 28.24 16.91
CA PRO A 437 2.38 27.78 15.64
C PRO A 437 3.51 27.39 14.69
N ILE A 438 3.38 26.25 14.02
CA ILE A 438 4.28 25.80 12.97
C ILE A 438 3.57 25.92 11.63
N VAL A 439 4.22 26.52 10.63
CA VAL A 439 3.60 26.86 9.35
C VAL A 439 4.41 26.32 8.18
N ASP A 440 4.85 25.06 8.27
CA ASP A 440 5.50 24.35 7.17
C ASP A 440 4.66 23.15 6.69
N VAL A 441 5.02 22.65 5.51
CA VAL A 441 4.41 21.47 4.89
C VAL A 441 5.51 20.49 4.56
N TRP A 442 5.32 19.25 4.99
CA TRP A 442 6.21 18.13 4.70
C TRP A 442 5.47 17.08 3.91
N ARG A 443 6.20 16.41 3.02
CA ARG A 443 5.69 15.29 2.24
C ARG A 443 6.65 14.12 2.32
N GLY A 444 6.12 12.92 2.53
CA GLY A 444 6.92 11.70 2.52
C GLY A 444 6.26 10.53 1.80
N ARG A 445 7.06 9.55 1.36
CA ARG A 445 6.58 8.33 0.71
C ARG A 445 7.58 7.18 0.85
N LEU A 446 7.06 5.96 0.97
CA LEU A 446 7.86 4.74 1.04
C LEU A 446 8.41 4.42 -0.34
N ASN A 447 9.65 3.95 -0.41
CA ASN A 447 10.27 3.55 -1.67
C ASN A 447 9.44 2.51 -2.44
N LYS A 448 8.89 1.51 -1.76
CA LYS A 448 8.03 0.51 -2.43
C LYS A 448 6.72 1.06 -3.01
N LEU A 449 6.30 2.25 -2.57
CA LEU A 449 5.11 2.92 -3.06
C LEU A 449 5.44 3.99 -4.12
N SER A 450 6.72 4.19 -4.43
CA SER A 450 7.13 4.91 -5.62
C SER A 450 6.93 4.02 -6.84
N LYS A 451 6.10 4.48 -7.78
CA LYS A 451 5.88 3.84 -9.07
C LYS A 451 7.00 4.18 -10.04
#